data_AF-A0A1I5R6Z4-F1
#
_entry.id   AF-A0A1I5R6Z4-F1
#
_cell.length_a   1.000
_cell.length_b   1.000
_cell.length_c   1.000
_cell.angle_alpha   90.00
_cell.angle_beta   90.00
_cell.angle_gamma   90.00
#
_symmetry.space_group_name_H-M   'P 1'
#
loop_
_entity.id
_entity.type
_entity.pdbx_description
1 polymer ?
#
loop_
_entity_poly.entity_id
_entity_poly.type
_entity_poly.pdbx_seq_one_letter_code
_entity_poly.pdbx_strand_id
1 'polypeptide(L)'
;MSDDNQPDARTDGGTGIVPPDDETPTWSERKSRRAGLPRLTYEYFERARREDQDLREQSTYVERDVLGFPTWPHELIRNLALTSFFVGMLLLLSATLPPHIGNPANPSSTPAIILPDWYLYWSFGLLKLGDLNPAISLLGEQKLMADRTYGVLANVVIVGAIAIVPFLNKGSARRPVEQPFWAAVGMGGVTFAFTISMLSIQNIMPMNVSLLFDLTFLAPLVVGAITYAVLKTMREGYMYDLNRRYYRLRPPK
;
A
#
# COMPACT_ATOMS: atom_id res chain seq x y z
N MET A 1 48.87 -12.65 1.36
CA MET A 1 48.08 -11.51 0.87
C MET A 1 46.87 -12.06 0.14
N SER A 2 45.82 -12.42 0.89
CA SER A 2 44.43 -12.50 0.45
C SER A 2 43.60 -12.56 1.74
N ASP A 3 43.09 -11.41 2.16
CA ASP A 3 41.99 -11.29 3.11
C ASP A 3 40.73 -11.80 2.43
N ASP A 4 40.00 -12.73 3.04
CA ASP A 4 38.58 -12.94 2.77
C ASP A 4 37.86 -13.05 4.11
N ASN A 5 37.51 -11.88 4.63
CA ASN A 5 36.66 -11.69 5.79
C ASN A 5 35.20 -11.67 5.28
N GLN A 6 34.56 -12.84 5.18
CA GLN A 6 33.11 -12.94 5.07
C GLN A 6 32.53 -13.18 6.47
N PRO A 7 31.54 -12.38 6.92
CA PRO A 7 30.91 -12.61 8.20
C PRO A 7 30.06 -13.87 8.09
N ASP A 8 30.38 -14.88 8.90
CA ASP A 8 29.55 -16.05 9.11
C ASP A 8 28.11 -15.58 9.40
N ALA A 9 27.18 -15.98 8.54
CA ALA A 9 25.77 -15.76 8.73
C ALA A 9 25.34 -16.53 10.00
N ARG A 10 25.33 -15.82 11.12
CA ARG A 10 24.68 -16.26 12.36
C ARG A 10 23.22 -16.57 12.04
N THR A 11 22.87 -17.85 12.09
CA THR A 11 21.50 -18.30 12.12
C THR A 11 20.94 -18.00 13.51
N ASP A 12 20.15 -16.93 13.59
CA ASP A 12 19.38 -16.63 14.80
C ASP A 12 18.50 -17.83 15.15
N GLY A 13 18.55 -18.19 16.43
CA GLY A 13 18.03 -19.43 16.98
C GLY A 13 16.59 -19.74 16.61
N GLY A 14 16.41 -20.95 16.07
CA GLY A 14 15.36 -21.89 16.47
C GLY A 14 13.92 -21.44 16.33
N THR A 15 13.33 -21.70 15.17
CA THR A 15 11.90 -22.09 15.16
C THR A 15 11.83 -23.54 15.65
N GLY A 16 11.17 -23.74 16.79
CA GLY A 16 11.15 -24.98 17.56
C GLY A 16 10.54 -26.20 16.85
N ILE A 17 11.31 -26.79 15.94
CA ILE A 17 11.05 -28.12 15.36
C ILE A 17 12.12 -29.13 15.84
N VAL A 18 13.18 -28.66 16.51
CA VAL A 18 14.22 -29.53 17.07
C VAL A 18 13.93 -29.72 18.56
N PRO A 19 13.74 -30.96 19.06
CA PRO A 19 13.64 -31.25 20.48
C PRO A 19 14.85 -30.65 21.23
N PRO A 20 14.67 -30.15 22.46
CA PRO A 20 15.71 -29.43 23.21
C PRO A 20 16.83 -30.34 23.73
N ASP A 21 16.73 -31.65 23.52
CA ASP A 21 17.70 -32.61 24.01
C ASP A 21 18.62 -33.05 22.87
N ASP A 22 19.89 -33.27 23.21
CA ASP A 22 21.00 -33.72 22.37
C ASP A 22 20.79 -35.11 21.71
N GLU A 23 19.53 -35.56 21.59
CA GLU A 23 19.11 -36.81 20.94
C GLU A 23 19.06 -36.71 19.41
N THR A 24 19.77 -35.78 18.79
CA THR A 24 19.93 -35.84 17.33
C THR A 24 21.05 -36.83 17.01
N PRO A 25 20.74 -38.00 16.39
CA PRO A 25 21.76 -39.00 16.16
C PRO A 25 22.83 -38.43 15.24
N THR A 26 24.10 -38.70 15.52
CA THR A 26 25.24 -38.24 14.72
C THR A 26 25.16 -38.74 13.28
N TRP A 27 25.86 -38.09 12.33
CA TRP A 27 25.82 -38.47 10.91
C TRP A 27 26.17 -39.95 10.66
N SER A 28 27.09 -40.51 11.44
CA SER A 28 27.46 -41.92 11.42
C SER A 28 26.34 -42.82 11.95
N GLU A 29 25.71 -42.46 13.07
CA GLU A 29 24.58 -43.20 13.65
C GLU A 29 23.38 -43.22 12.70
N ARG A 30 23.11 -42.11 11.99
CA ARG A 30 22.05 -42.01 10.97
C ARG A 30 22.26 -42.96 9.78
N LYS A 31 23.51 -43.12 9.31
CA LYS A 31 23.84 -44.06 8.22
C LYS A 31 23.85 -45.53 8.64
N SER A 32 24.03 -45.80 9.93
CA SER A 32 24.13 -47.17 10.45
C SER A 32 22.77 -47.88 10.56
N ARG A 33 21.68 -47.14 10.79
CA ARG A 33 20.33 -47.71 10.96
C ARG A 33 19.66 -47.92 9.59
N ARG A 34 19.80 -49.13 9.04
CA ARG A 34 19.36 -49.47 7.67
C ARG A 34 17.94 -50.03 7.53
N ALA A 35 17.13 -50.09 8.59
CA ALA A 35 15.80 -50.70 8.56
C ALA A 35 14.77 -49.98 9.44
N GLY A 36 13.50 -49.98 9.01
CA GLY A 36 12.35 -49.50 9.78
C GLY A 36 12.08 -47.99 9.73
N LEU A 37 11.33 -47.49 10.72
CA LEU A 37 10.95 -46.07 10.86
C LEU A 37 12.13 -45.09 10.74
N PRO A 38 13.31 -45.33 11.36
CA PRO A 38 14.44 -44.40 11.29
C PRO A 38 14.94 -44.14 9.87
N ARG A 39 14.90 -45.18 9.01
CA ARG A 39 15.27 -45.07 7.59
C ARG A 39 14.22 -44.25 6.83
N LEU A 40 12.94 -44.52 7.06
CA LEU A 40 11.85 -43.77 6.42
C LEU A 40 11.88 -42.29 6.83
N THR A 41 12.16 -41.97 8.10
CA THR A 41 12.31 -40.58 8.55
C THR A 41 13.51 -39.92 7.90
N TYR A 42 14.64 -40.62 7.75
CA TYR A 42 15.81 -40.08 7.06
C TYR A 42 15.54 -39.81 5.58
N GLU A 43 14.97 -40.79 4.87
CA GLU A 43 14.60 -40.65 3.46
C GLU A 43 13.58 -39.51 3.27
N TYR A 44 12.63 -39.35 4.21
CA TYR A 44 11.69 -38.23 4.21
C TYR A 44 12.40 -36.88 4.38
N PHE A 45 13.29 -36.73 5.37
CA PHE A 45 13.99 -35.47 5.62
C PHE A 45 14.97 -35.10 4.50
N GLU A 46 15.67 -36.08 3.91
CA GLU A 46 16.52 -35.83 2.74
C GLU A 46 15.71 -35.42 1.52
N ARG A 47 14.58 -36.10 1.27
CA ARG A 47 13.68 -35.76 0.16
C ARG A 47 13.10 -34.36 0.36
N ALA A 48 12.62 -34.04 1.55
CA ALA A 48 12.10 -32.71 1.88
C ALA A 48 13.16 -31.63 1.71
N ARG A 49 14.43 -31.89 2.09
CA ARG A 49 15.53 -30.94 1.89
C ARG A 49 15.84 -30.74 0.39
N ARG A 50 15.88 -31.81 -0.41
CA ARG A 50 16.09 -31.69 -1.87
C ARG A 50 14.95 -30.96 -2.54
N GLU A 51 13.70 -31.32 -2.24
CA GLU A 51 12.52 -30.63 -2.77
C GLU A 51 12.52 -29.13 -2.39
N ASP A 52 12.91 -28.77 -1.16
CA ASP A 52 13.06 -27.36 -0.75
C ASP A 52 14.20 -26.65 -1.51
N GLN A 53 15.31 -27.34 -1.79
CA GLN A 53 16.42 -26.78 -2.56
C GLN A 53 16.05 -26.59 -4.03
N ASP A 54 15.42 -27.58 -4.65
CA ASP A 54 14.94 -27.53 -6.04
C ASP A 54 13.90 -26.41 -6.20
N LEU A 55 12.99 -26.25 -5.23
CA LEU A 55 12.02 -25.16 -5.22
C LEU A 55 12.68 -23.80 -5.05
N ARG A 56 13.73 -23.67 -4.23
CA ARG A 56 14.50 -22.41 -4.11
C ARG A 56 15.20 -22.06 -5.42
N GLU A 57 15.82 -23.05 -6.06
CA GLU A 57 16.52 -22.88 -7.33
C GLU A 57 15.54 -22.48 -8.45
N GLN A 58 14.40 -23.18 -8.55
CA GLN A 58 13.32 -22.84 -9.49
C GLN A 58 12.70 -21.47 -9.18
N SER A 59 12.49 -21.12 -7.90
CA SER A 59 11.86 -19.87 -7.48
C SER A 59 12.61 -18.60 -7.88
N THR A 60 13.88 -18.73 -8.28
CA THR A 60 14.68 -17.60 -8.80
C THR A 60 14.17 -17.12 -10.16
N TYR A 61 13.42 -17.95 -10.90
CA TYR A 61 12.91 -17.65 -12.25
C TYR A 61 11.46 -18.07 -12.53
N VAL A 62 10.65 -18.47 -11.53
CA VAL A 62 9.23 -18.78 -11.80
C VAL A 62 8.46 -17.50 -12.12
N GLU A 63 8.35 -17.22 -13.41
CA GLU A 63 7.29 -16.43 -14.00
C GLU A 63 5.97 -16.99 -13.46
N ARG A 64 5.34 -16.21 -12.58
CA ARG A 64 4.16 -16.64 -11.85
C ARG A 64 3.06 -16.90 -12.88
N ASP A 65 2.75 -18.17 -13.15
CA ASP A 65 1.60 -18.54 -13.97
C ASP A 65 0.38 -17.75 -13.49
N VAL A 66 -0.16 -16.94 -14.39
CA VAL A 66 -1.35 -16.16 -14.12
C VAL A 66 -2.49 -17.17 -14.04
N LEU A 67 -2.81 -17.58 -12.82
CA LEU A 67 -4.02 -18.35 -12.50
C LEU A 67 -5.23 -17.48 -12.84
N GLY A 68 -5.66 -17.52 -14.10
CA GLY A 68 -6.79 -16.77 -14.64
C GLY A 68 -7.65 -17.67 -15.50
N PHE A 69 -8.94 -17.31 -15.61
CA PHE A 69 -9.83 -17.94 -16.57
C PHE A 69 -9.66 -17.25 -17.94
N PRO A 70 -9.95 -17.96 -19.05
CA PRO A 70 -9.92 -17.33 -20.37
C PRO A 70 -10.92 -16.16 -20.43
N THR A 71 -10.56 -15.13 -21.20
CA THR A 71 -11.37 -13.91 -21.38
C THR A 71 -12.82 -14.22 -21.73
N TRP A 72 -13.03 -15.23 -22.58
CA TRP A 72 -14.34 -15.77 -22.89
C TRP A 72 -14.45 -17.22 -22.38
N PRO A 73 -15.60 -17.63 -21.79
CA PRO A 73 -16.76 -16.80 -21.46
C PRO A 73 -16.69 -16.17 -20.06
N HIS A 74 -15.82 -16.68 -19.19
CA HIS A 74 -15.87 -16.43 -17.75
C HIS A 74 -15.64 -14.96 -17.38
N GLU A 75 -14.54 -14.37 -17.83
CA GLU A 75 -14.19 -12.99 -17.48
C GLU A 75 -15.17 -11.99 -18.12
N LEU A 76 -15.59 -12.22 -19.37
CA LEU A 76 -16.53 -11.33 -20.06
C LEU A 76 -17.90 -11.31 -19.39
N ILE A 77 -18.49 -12.48 -19.05
CA ILE A 77 -19.80 -12.53 -18.41
C ILE A 77 -19.75 -11.84 -17.04
N ARG A 78 -18.69 -12.07 -16.26
CA ARG A 78 -18.49 -11.39 -14.98
C ARG A 78 -18.40 -9.87 -15.17
N ASN A 79 -17.59 -9.41 -16.12
CA ASN A 79 -17.40 -7.98 -16.38
C ASN A 79 -18.68 -7.32 -16.93
N LEU A 80 -19.47 -8.03 -17.73
CA LEU A 80 -20.75 -7.55 -18.23
C LEU A 80 -21.75 -7.40 -17.09
N ALA A 81 -21.85 -8.38 -16.19
CA ALA A 81 -22.71 -8.27 -15.01
C ALA A 81 -22.33 -7.07 -14.12
N LEU A 82 -21.04 -6.87 -13.87
CA LEU A 82 -20.54 -5.70 -13.13
C LEU A 82 -20.85 -4.39 -13.85
N THR A 83 -20.65 -4.33 -15.18
CA THR A 83 -20.93 -3.14 -15.98
C THR A 83 -22.41 -2.80 -15.98
N SER A 84 -23.29 -3.80 -16.18
CA SER A 84 -24.74 -3.63 -16.12
C SER A 84 -25.21 -3.15 -14.76
N PHE A 85 -24.62 -3.65 -13.67
CA PHE A 85 -24.90 -3.16 -12.32
C PHE A 85 -24.56 -1.67 -12.16
N PHE A 86 -23.36 -1.24 -12.55
CA PHE A 86 -22.96 0.18 -12.45
C PHE A 86 -23.79 1.09 -13.36
N VAL A 87 -24.09 0.67 -14.59
CA VAL A 87 -24.99 1.42 -15.50
C VAL A 87 -26.38 1.55 -14.89
N GLY A 88 -26.93 0.46 -14.34
CA GLY A 88 -28.21 0.50 -13.63
C GLY A 88 -28.20 1.48 -12.46
N MET A 89 -27.12 1.49 -11.66
CA MET A 89 -26.97 2.43 -10.55
C MET A 89 -26.87 3.88 -11.02
N LEU A 90 -26.15 4.16 -12.12
CA LEU A 90 -26.08 5.51 -12.70
C LEU A 90 -27.44 5.99 -13.20
N LEU A 91 -28.21 5.13 -13.88
CA LEU A 91 -29.56 5.45 -14.33
C LEU A 91 -30.50 5.70 -13.14
N LEU A 92 -30.41 4.88 -12.10
CA LEU A 92 -31.18 5.05 -10.87
C LEU A 92 -30.86 6.38 -10.18
N LEU A 93 -29.59 6.74 -10.03
CA LEU A 93 -29.18 8.00 -9.41
C LEU A 93 -29.61 9.21 -10.26
N SER A 94 -29.45 9.13 -11.58
CA SER A 94 -29.91 10.17 -12.51
C SER A 94 -31.43 10.41 -12.42
N ALA A 95 -32.20 9.34 -12.27
CA ALA A 95 -33.66 9.42 -12.16
C ALA A 95 -34.14 9.90 -10.76
N THR A 96 -33.47 9.49 -9.68
CA THR A 96 -33.90 9.78 -8.29
C THR A 96 -33.34 11.08 -7.75
N LEU A 97 -32.17 11.51 -8.22
CA LEU A 97 -31.45 12.70 -7.77
C LEU A 97 -30.95 13.50 -9.01
N PRO A 98 -31.87 14.07 -9.81
CA PRO A 98 -31.48 14.84 -10.99
C PRO A 98 -30.61 16.05 -10.59
N PRO A 99 -29.54 16.34 -11.35
CA PRO A 99 -28.66 17.45 -11.03
C PRO A 99 -29.39 18.79 -11.15
N HIS A 100 -29.15 19.68 -10.19
CA HIS A 100 -29.67 21.05 -10.24
C HIS A 100 -28.96 21.84 -11.35
N ILE A 101 -29.74 22.37 -12.30
CA ILE A 101 -29.24 23.33 -13.30
C ILE A 101 -29.44 24.73 -12.72
N GLY A 102 -28.32 25.40 -12.42
CA GLY A 102 -28.33 26.77 -11.90
C GLY A 102 -28.77 27.82 -12.93
N ASN A 103 -28.95 29.05 -12.46
CA ASN A 103 -29.22 30.19 -13.34
C ASN A 103 -28.05 30.43 -14.34
N PRO A 104 -28.32 31.08 -15.49
CA PRO A 104 -27.27 31.51 -16.40
C PRO A 104 -26.17 32.31 -15.69
N ALA A 105 -24.93 32.12 -16.13
CA ALA A 105 -23.78 32.79 -15.53
C ALA A 105 -23.92 34.32 -15.62
N ASN A 106 -23.74 35.01 -14.50
CA ASN A 106 -23.78 36.47 -14.41
C ASN A 106 -22.46 37.01 -13.84
N PRO A 107 -21.62 37.68 -14.65
CA PRO A 107 -20.35 38.26 -14.18
C PRO A 107 -20.49 39.32 -13.08
N SER A 108 -21.68 39.93 -12.95
CA SER A 108 -21.94 41.01 -11.99
C SER A 108 -22.46 40.51 -10.64
N SER A 109 -22.70 39.21 -10.47
CA SER A 109 -23.22 38.63 -9.23
C SER A 109 -22.44 37.38 -8.84
N THR A 110 -21.79 37.41 -7.69
CA THR A 110 -20.99 36.30 -7.18
C THR A 110 -21.82 35.47 -6.19
N PRO A 111 -22.02 34.16 -6.43
CA PRO A 111 -22.69 33.29 -5.48
C PRO A 111 -21.97 33.22 -4.14
N ALA A 112 -22.71 33.05 -3.04
CA ALA A 112 -22.14 32.99 -1.69
C ALA A 112 -21.24 31.76 -1.46
N ILE A 113 -21.52 30.64 -2.14
CA ILE A 113 -20.75 29.40 -2.06
C ILE A 113 -20.24 29.08 -3.46
N ILE A 114 -18.91 29.12 -3.64
CA ILE A 114 -18.23 28.78 -4.89
C ILE A 114 -17.32 27.59 -4.57
N LEU A 115 -17.80 26.40 -4.94
CA LEU A 115 -17.08 25.15 -4.76
C LEU A 115 -17.07 24.42 -6.11
N PRO A 116 -15.96 23.79 -6.49
CA PRO A 116 -15.93 22.93 -7.67
C PRO A 116 -16.68 21.62 -7.40
N ASP A 117 -16.64 20.68 -8.35
CA ASP A 117 -17.14 19.34 -8.09
C ASP A 117 -16.30 18.61 -7.04
N TRP A 118 -16.93 17.65 -6.35
CA TRP A 118 -16.35 16.97 -5.18
C TRP A 118 -15.02 16.27 -5.45
N TYR A 119 -14.80 15.77 -6.67
CA TYR A 119 -13.54 15.11 -7.05
C TYR A 119 -12.37 16.10 -7.22
N LEU A 120 -12.65 17.41 -7.24
CA LEU A 120 -11.65 18.48 -7.29
C LEU A 120 -11.37 19.13 -5.93
N TYR A 121 -12.09 18.75 -4.87
CA TYR A 121 -11.92 19.37 -3.55
C TYR A 121 -10.51 19.24 -2.99
N TRP A 122 -9.83 18.11 -3.23
CA TRP A 122 -8.46 17.94 -2.76
C TRP A 122 -7.50 18.97 -3.39
N SER A 123 -7.68 19.24 -4.70
CA SER A 123 -6.85 20.17 -5.46
C SER A 123 -7.19 21.62 -5.14
N PHE A 124 -8.48 21.93 -4.99
CA PHE A 124 -8.96 23.24 -4.57
C PHE A 124 -8.53 23.58 -3.14
N GLY A 125 -8.50 22.60 -2.24
CA GLY A 125 -8.05 22.78 -0.86
C GLY A 125 -6.59 23.20 -0.76
N LEU A 126 -5.73 22.83 -1.73
CA LEU A 126 -4.34 23.27 -1.81
C LEU A 126 -4.21 24.78 -2.07
N LEU A 127 -5.23 25.43 -2.63
CA LEU A 127 -5.27 26.89 -2.79
C LEU A 127 -5.54 27.61 -1.46
N LYS A 128 -5.97 26.90 -0.42
CA LYS A 128 -6.25 27.43 0.91
C LYS A 128 -5.08 27.31 1.89
N LEU A 129 -3.88 27.03 1.40
CA LEU A 129 -2.66 26.87 2.20
C LEU A 129 -1.94 28.20 2.50
N GLY A 130 -2.68 29.31 2.62
CA GLY A 130 -2.12 30.64 2.79
C GLY A 130 -1.24 30.78 4.04
N ASP A 131 -1.54 30.03 5.09
CA ASP A 131 -0.79 30.03 6.36
C ASP A 131 0.57 29.32 6.25
N LEU A 132 0.76 28.46 5.24
CA LEU A 132 2.04 27.79 4.97
C LEU A 132 2.95 28.60 4.05
N ASN A 133 2.47 29.73 3.50
CA ASN A 133 3.24 30.57 2.60
C ASN A 133 4.27 31.39 3.41
N PRO A 134 5.58 31.08 3.30
CA PRO A 134 6.59 31.72 4.15
C PRO A 134 6.72 33.22 3.81
N ALA A 135 6.79 34.06 4.85
CA ALA A 135 7.11 35.47 4.70
C ALA A 135 8.63 35.68 4.68
N ILE A 136 9.11 36.57 3.81
CA ILE A 136 10.52 36.97 3.78
C ILE A 136 10.72 38.04 4.85
N SER A 137 11.27 37.63 6.00
CA SER A 137 11.57 38.54 7.12
C SER A 137 12.59 39.63 6.74
N LEU A 138 13.43 39.39 5.73
CA LEU A 138 14.45 40.33 5.25
C LEU A 138 13.88 41.50 4.41
N LEU A 139 12.66 41.39 3.89
CA LEU A 139 12.01 42.39 3.02
C LEU A 139 10.77 43.03 3.68
N GLY A 140 10.71 43.06 5.02
CA GLY A 140 9.60 43.68 5.75
C GLY A 140 8.32 42.85 5.75
N GLU A 141 8.44 41.52 5.97
CA GLU A 141 7.32 40.57 6.10
C GLU A 141 6.45 40.38 4.85
N GLN A 142 6.97 40.72 3.67
CA GLN A 142 6.29 40.39 2.42
C GLN A 142 6.26 38.87 2.20
N LYS A 143 5.07 38.32 1.92
CA LYS A 143 4.90 36.91 1.53
C LYS A 143 5.78 36.59 0.32
N LEU A 144 6.44 35.42 0.31
CA LEU A 144 7.35 34.99 -0.75
C LEU A 144 6.67 35.02 -2.13
N MET A 145 5.41 34.62 -2.19
CA MET A 145 4.59 34.55 -3.41
C MET A 145 3.13 34.91 -3.07
N ALA A 146 2.28 35.11 -4.08
CA ALA A 146 0.84 35.19 -3.87
C ALA A 146 0.27 33.83 -3.40
N ASP A 147 -0.71 33.81 -2.51
CA ASP A 147 -1.28 32.56 -1.97
C ASP A 147 -1.84 31.63 -3.06
N ARG A 148 -2.37 32.23 -4.15
CA ARG A 148 -2.85 31.48 -5.32
C ARG A 148 -1.70 30.77 -6.05
N THR A 149 -0.57 31.44 -6.27
CA THR A 149 0.57 30.83 -6.96
C THR A 149 1.22 29.76 -6.08
N TYR A 150 1.26 29.98 -4.77
CA TYR A 150 1.70 28.97 -3.81
C TYR A 150 0.84 27.69 -3.88
N GLY A 151 -0.49 27.81 -3.86
CA GLY A 151 -1.37 26.65 -3.96
C GLY A 151 -1.31 25.91 -5.30
N VAL A 152 -1.07 26.62 -6.41
CA VAL A 152 -0.83 25.99 -7.72
C VAL A 152 0.49 25.22 -7.71
N LEU A 153 1.56 25.77 -7.13
CA LEU A 153 2.83 25.06 -6.96
C LEU A 153 2.67 23.83 -6.07
N ALA A 154 1.88 23.92 -5.00
CA ALA A 154 1.60 22.77 -4.12
C ALA A 154 0.93 21.60 -4.89
N ASN A 155 0.04 21.88 -5.84
CA ASN A 155 -0.52 20.86 -6.73
C ASN A 155 0.56 20.15 -7.55
N VAL A 156 1.48 20.92 -8.15
CA VAL A 156 2.59 20.36 -8.93
C VAL A 156 3.48 19.48 -8.07
N VAL A 157 3.75 19.89 -6.82
CA VAL A 157 4.56 19.10 -5.87
C VAL A 157 3.89 17.77 -5.54
N ILE A 158 2.59 17.77 -5.23
CA ILE A 158 1.87 16.54 -4.86
C ILE A 158 1.76 15.58 -6.05
N VAL A 159 1.35 16.09 -7.22
CA VAL A 159 1.25 15.28 -8.44
C VAL A 159 2.62 14.75 -8.85
N GLY A 160 3.66 15.57 -8.74
CA GLY A 160 5.05 15.18 -8.98
C GLY A 160 5.52 14.08 -8.03
N ALA A 161 5.23 14.21 -6.74
CA ALA A 161 5.54 13.18 -5.74
C ALA A 161 4.88 11.84 -6.07
N ILE A 162 3.59 11.85 -6.44
CA ILE A 162 2.85 10.64 -6.86
C ILE A 162 3.44 10.04 -8.14
N ALA A 163 3.78 10.87 -9.13
CA ALA A 163 4.36 10.43 -10.39
C ALA A 163 5.73 9.76 -10.22
N ILE A 164 6.48 10.12 -9.17
CA ILE A 164 7.80 9.55 -8.86
C ILE A 164 7.69 8.21 -8.11
N VAL A 165 6.56 7.90 -7.46
CA VAL A 165 6.38 6.68 -6.65
C VAL A 165 6.79 5.39 -7.38
N PRO A 166 6.40 5.14 -8.66
CA PRO A 166 6.79 3.91 -9.36
C PRO A 166 8.30 3.73 -9.54
N PHE A 167 9.06 4.83 -9.54
CA PHE A 167 10.52 4.80 -9.70
C PHE A 167 11.25 4.58 -8.37
N LEU A 168 10.64 5.01 -7.26
CA LEU A 168 11.16 4.80 -5.91
C LEU A 168 10.82 3.40 -5.40
N ASN A 169 9.60 2.93 -5.64
CA ASN A 169 9.16 1.62 -5.19
C ASN A 169 9.45 0.54 -6.24
N LYS A 170 10.66 -0.01 -6.21
CA LYS A 170 11.07 -1.15 -7.05
C LYS A 170 10.72 -2.53 -6.45
N GLY A 171 9.95 -2.56 -5.35
CA GLY A 171 9.65 -3.81 -4.64
C GLY A 171 8.78 -4.75 -5.49
N SER A 172 9.18 -6.03 -5.57
CA SER A 172 8.41 -7.08 -6.28
C SER A 172 7.15 -7.54 -5.55
N ALA A 173 7.06 -7.23 -4.26
CA ALA A 173 5.93 -7.57 -3.40
C ALA A 173 4.67 -6.78 -3.77
N ARG A 174 3.53 -7.47 -3.91
CA ARG A 174 2.27 -6.86 -4.41
C ARG A 174 1.24 -6.62 -3.32
N ARG A 175 1.38 -7.23 -2.14
CA ARG A 175 0.37 -7.10 -1.06
C ARG A 175 0.73 -5.96 -0.11
N PRO A 176 -0.26 -5.18 0.40
CA PRO A 176 0.01 -4.11 1.36
C PRO A 176 0.80 -4.56 2.60
N VAL A 177 0.51 -5.75 3.13
CA VAL A 177 1.21 -6.34 4.30
C VAL A 177 2.68 -6.68 4.00
N GLU A 178 3.02 -6.97 2.75
CA GLU A 178 4.41 -7.27 2.35
C GLU A 178 5.27 -6.00 2.27
N GLN A 179 4.64 -4.84 1.98
CA GLN A 179 5.29 -3.53 1.91
C GLN A 179 4.61 -2.52 2.86
N PRO A 180 4.72 -2.72 4.20
CA PRO A 180 3.97 -1.93 5.18
C PRO A 180 4.29 -0.44 5.13
N PHE A 181 5.52 -0.07 4.76
CA PHE A 181 5.92 1.34 4.60
C PHE A 181 5.17 2.02 3.44
N TRP A 182 5.19 1.44 2.24
CA TRP A 182 4.54 2.02 1.07
C TRP A 182 3.01 2.03 1.21
N ALA A 183 2.44 1.00 1.82
CA ALA A 183 1.03 0.97 2.16
C ALA A 183 0.65 2.07 3.16
N ALA A 184 1.49 2.32 4.17
CA ALA A 184 1.30 3.42 5.12
C ALA A 184 1.39 4.81 4.46
N VAL A 185 2.36 5.02 3.56
CA VAL A 185 2.44 6.26 2.76
C VAL A 185 1.18 6.45 1.93
N GLY A 186 0.69 5.39 1.28
CA GLY A 186 -0.56 5.42 0.51
C GLY A 186 -1.78 5.79 1.37
N MET A 187 -1.92 5.17 2.55
CA MET A 187 -3.00 5.50 3.49
C MET A 187 -2.90 6.92 4.02
N GLY A 188 -1.69 7.39 4.34
CA GLY A 188 -1.46 8.79 4.68
C GLY A 188 -1.90 9.73 3.55
N GLY A 189 -1.58 9.40 2.30
CA GLY A 189 -2.04 10.14 1.11
C GLY A 189 -3.57 10.18 0.96
N VAL A 190 -4.26 9.05 1.19
CA VAL A 190 -5.73 8.98 1.16
C VAL A 190 -6.34 9.85 2.27
N THR A 191 -5.80 9.77 3.49
CA THR A 191 -6.24 10.61 4.62
C THR A 191 -5.97 12.08 4.34
N PHE A 192 -4.83 12.43 3.74
CA PHE A 192 -4.52 13.79 3.33
C PHE A 192 -5.52 14.30 2.29
N ALA A 193 -5.77 13.52 1.23
CA ALA A 193 -6.75 13.88 0.20
C ALA A 193 -8.16 14.11 0.78
N PHE A 194 -8.56 13.29 1.75
CA PHE A 194 -9.84 13.44 2.45
C PHE A 194 -9.88 14.70 3.31
N THR A 195 -8.89 14.90 4.19
CA THR A 195 -8.84 16.03 5.12
C THR A 195 -8.66 17.37 4.42
N ILE A 196 -7.88 17.44 3.34
CA ILE A 196 -7.76 18.65 2.53
C ILE A 196 -9.00 18.93 1.68
N SER A 197 -9.74 17.89 1.26
CA SER A 197 -11.07 18.07 0.64
C SER A 197 -12.07 18.66 1.63
N MET A 198 -11.97 18.24 2.88
CA MET A 198 -12.74 18.78 4.00
C MET A 198 -12.37 20.26 4.25
N LEU A 199 -11.08 20.62 4.25
CA LEU A 199 -10.61 22.01 4.29
C LEU A 199 -11.15 22.86 3.12
N SER A 200 -11.23 22.28 1.92
CA SER A 200 -11.83 22.94 0.75
C SER A 200 -13.27 23.39 1.01
N ILE A 201 -14.06 22.60 1.75
CA ILE A 201 -15.46 22.91 2.06
C ILE A 201 -15.67 23.58 3.43
N GLN A 202 -14.64 24.23 3.99
CA GLN A 202 -14.71 24.90 5.31
C GLN A 202 -15.91 25.85 5.50
N ASN A 203 -16.47 26.40 4.42
CA ASN A 203 -17.61 27.33 4.47
C ASN A 203 -18.92 26.66 4.92
N ILE A 204 -19.06 25.35 4.69
CA ILE A 204 -20.25 24.57 5.04
C ILE A 204 -19.96 23.51 6.10
N MET A 205 -18.70 23.39 6.53
CA MET A 205 -18.31 22.46 7.57
C MET A 205 -18.53 23.10 8.95
N PRO A 206 -19.30 22.46 9.85
CA PRO A 206 -19.52 22.96 11.21
C PRO A 206 -18.33 22.62 12.14
N MET A 207 -17.11 23.01 11.77
CA MET A 207 -15.88 22.75 12.55
C MET A 207 -15.02 24.01 12.60
N ASN A 208 -14.20 24.15 13.65
CA ASN A 208 -13.21 25.21 13.72
C ASN A 208 -12.19 25.06 12.59
N VAL A 209 -11.94 26.14 11.84
CA VAL A 209 -11.07 26.14 10.65
C VAL A 209 -9.61 25.86 11.01
N SER A 210 -9.11 26.38 12.14
CA SER A 210 -7.74 26.12 12.60
C SER A 210 -7.56 24.65 12.97
N LEU A 211 -8.54 24.06 13.67
CA LEU A 211 -8.53 22.62 13.97
C LEU A 211 -8.58 21.78 12.69
N LEU A 212 -9.39 22.16 11.71
CA LEU A 212 -9.47 21.48 10.42
C LEU A 212 -8.14 21.55 9.65
N PHE A 213 -7.49 22.70 9.69
CA PHE A 213 -6.17 22.90 9.12
C PHE A 213 -5.13 22.01 9.82
N ASP A 214 -5.09 21.99 11.15
CA ASP A 214 -4.17 21.14 11.92
C ASP A 214 -4.40 19.64 11.61
N LEU A 215 -5.66 19.20 11.57
CA LEU A 215 -6.01 17.83 11.21
C LEU A 215 -5.57 17.47 9.79
N THR A 216 -5.58 18.43 8.85
CA THR A 216 -5.13 18.20 7.47
C THR A 216 -3.69 17.71 7.40
N PHE A 217 -2.84 18.13 8.32
CA PHE A 217 -1.42 17.75 8.34
C PHE A 217 -1.10 16.70 9.40
N LEU A 218 -1.81 16.68 10.53
CA LEU A 218 -1.57 15.71 11.60
C LEU A 218 -2.25 14.36 11.37
N ALA A 219 -3.50 14.34 10.88
CA ALA A 219 -4.23 13.08 10.70
C ALA A 219 -3.55 12.12 9.70
N PRO A 220 -3.00 12.58 8.55
CA PRO A 220 -2.25 11.72 7.64
C PRO A 220 -1.06 11.03 8.29
N LEU A 221 -0.33 11.74 9.16
CA LEU A 221 0.82 11.20 9.87
C LEU A 221 0.38 10.14 10.89
N VAL A 222 -0.69 10.41 11.64
CA VAL A 222 -1.25 9.47 12.62
C VAL A 222 -1.78 8.22 11.91
N VAL A 223 -2.59 8.37 10.86
CA VAL A 223 -3.16 7.22 10.12
C VAL A 223 -2.06 6.43 9.42
N GLY A 224 -1.05 7.11 8.84
CA GLY A 224 0.12 6.46 8.26
C GLY A 224 0.89 5.65 9.31
N ALA A 225 1.17 6.22 10.48
CA ALA A 225 1.88 5.53 11.56
C ALA A 225 1.10 4.32 12.10
N ILE A 226 -0.22 4.46 12.30
CA ILE A 226 -1.09 3.35 12.72
C ILE A 226 -1.11 2.26 11.65
N THR A 227 -1.29 2.63 10.37
CA THR A 227 -1.28 1.68 9.25
C THR A 227 0.03 0.91 9.19
N TYR A 228 1.16 1.61 9.33
CA TYR A 228 2.48 0.98 9.36
C TYR A 228 2.59 -0.03 10.51
N ALA A 229 2.21 0.37 11.73
CA ALA A 229 2.25 -0.50 12.90
C ALA A 229 1.38 -1.74 12.71
N VAL A 230 0.12 -1.57 12.29
CA VAL A 230 -0.81 -2.67 12.05
C VAL A 230 -0.26 -3.62 10.98
N LEU A 231 0.14 -3.11 9.81
CA LEU A 231 0.64 -3.98 8.75
C LEU A 231 1.96 -4.68 9.13
N LYS A 232 2.83 -4.02 9.89
CA LYS A 232 4.05 -4.63 10.42
C LYS A 232 3.72 -5.79 11.37
N THR A 233 2.77 -5.61 12.28
CA THR A 233 2.33 -6.70 13.18
C THR A 233 1.68 -7.85 12.42
N MET A 234 0.91 -7.57 11.37
CA MET A 234 0.30 -8.61 10.53
C MET A 234 1.34 -9.41 9.73
N ARG A 235 2.46 -8.78 9.38
CA ARG A 235 3.58 -9.43 8.68
C ARG A 235 4.31 -10.45 9.56
N GLU A 236 4.27 -10.29 10.88
CA GLU A 236 4.98 -11.15 11.84
C GLU A 236 4.13 -12.36 12.30
N GLY A 237 2.91 -12.52 11.79
CA GLY A 237 2.02 -13.61 12.17
C GLY A 237 2.34 -14.95 11.49
N TYR A 238 2.21 -16.06 12.23
CA TYR A 238 2.39 -17.45 11.75
C TYR A 238 1.65 -17.73 10.42
N MET A 239 0.44 -17.18 10.25
CA MET A 239 -0.36 -17.34 9.03
C MET A 239 0.24 -16.63 7.80
N TYR A 240 0.97 -15.53 7.99
CA TYR A 240 1.67 -14.84 6.90
C TYR A 240 2.86 -15.67 6.42
N ASP A 241 3.68 -16.17 7.34
CA ASP A 241 4.81 -17.04 7.00
C ASP A 241 4.36 -18.37 6.39
N LEU A 242 3.27 -18.95 6.91
CA LEU A 242 2.68 -20.17 6.38
C LEU A 242 2.16 -19.95 4.96
N ASN A 243 1.40 -18.88 4.69
CA ASN A 243 0.95 -18.54 3.34
C ASN A 243 2.12 -18.28 2.39
N ARG A 244 3.15 -17.56 2.84
CA ARG A 244 4.34 -17.28 2.03
C ARG A 244 5.07 -18.56 1.63
N ARG A 245 5.10 -19.58 2.52
CA ARG A 245 5.66 -20.91 2.24
C ARG A 245 4.76 -21.73 1.32
N TYR A 246 3.44 -21.77 1.53
CA TYR A 246 2.51 -22.51 0.67
C TYR A 246 2.54 -22.05 -0.80
N TYR A 247 2.68 -20.75 -1.06
CA TYR A 247 2.80 -20.23 -2.43
C TYR A 247 4.16 -20.54 -3.09
N ARG A 248 5.21 -20.80 -2.30
CA ARG A 248 6.52 -21.23 -2.82
C ARG A 248 6.61 -22.74 -3.04
N LEU A 249 5.77 -23.52 -2.37
CA LEU A 249 5.77 -24.99 -2.38
C LEU A 249 4.81 -25.61 -3.41
N ARG A 250 4.09 -24.83 -4.22
CA ARG A 250 3.32 -25.40 -5.33
C ARG A 250 4.23 -25.54 -6.54
N PRO A 251 4.66 -26.76 -6.91
CA PRO A 251 5.30 -26.94 -8.21
C PRO A 251 4.30 -26.54 -9.31
N PRO A 252 4.76 -25.90 -10.39
CA PRO A 252 3.94 -25.77 -11.59
C PRO A 252 3.52 -27.17 -12.05
N LYS A 253 2.29 -27.30 -12.54
CA LYS A 253 1.84 -28.52 -13.21
C LYS A 253 2.40 -28.58 -14.62
#